data_AF-A0A256XU58-F1
#
_entry.id   AF-A0A256XU58-F1
#
_cell.length_a   1.000
_cell.length_b   1.000
_cell.length_c   1.000
_cell.angle_alpha   90.00
_cell.angle_beta   90.00
_cell.angle_gamma   90.00
#
_symmetry.space_group_name_H-M   'P 1'
#
loop_
_entity.id
_entity.type
_entity.pdbx_description
1 polymer ?
#
loop_
_entity_poly.entity_id
_entity_poly.type
_entity_poly.pdbx_seq_one_letter_code
_entity_poly.pdbx_strand_id
1 'polypeptide(L)'
;MSKQLTVGDIMTSPVVTVLFSDPVIAAVNKMITHDIGAVIVMMGGQPAGIITERDILKKIIMEGRDPKKTMCQDIMTKPLVTVESDTPVARALALMKEKDIRRLPVVKMGRLVGIVTEKDIIRKII
;
A
#
# COMPACT_ATOMS: atom_id res chain seq x y z
N MET A 1 7.68 -13.35 29.76
CA MET A 1 8.24 -12.91 28.45
C MET A 1 7.31 -11.86 27.87
N SER A 2 7.77 -10.64 27.65
CA SER A 2 6.97 -9.59 26.99
C SER A 2 6.74 -9.99 25.53
N LYS A 3 5.48 -10.08 25.09
CA LYS A 3 5.13 -10.33 23.69
C LYS A 3 5.78 -9.27 22.80
N GLN A 4 6.52 -9.69 21.77
CA GLN A 4 7.10 -8.78 20.78
C GLN A 4 5.97 -8.14 19.95
N LEU A 5 6.00 -6.82 19.78
CA LEU A 5 5.01 -6.09 18.97
C LEU A 5 5.17 -6.44 17.48
N THR A 6 4.09 -6.88 16.86
CA THR A 6 4.04 -7.28 15.44
C THR A 6 3.31 -6.23 14.59
N VAL A 7 3.51 -6.28 13.27
CA VAL A 7 2.77 -5.40 12.35
C VAL A 7 1.27 -5.63 12.41
N GLY A 8 0.82 -6.86 12.66
CA GLY A 8 -0.60 -7.18 12.83
C GLY A 8 -1.23 -6.52 14.05
N ASP A 9 -0.46 -6.23 15.09
CA ASP A 9 -0.94 -5.52 16.28
C ASP A 9 -1.16 -4.00 16.02
N ILE A 10 -0.55 -3.43 14.96
CA ILE A 10 -0.57 -1.97 14.69
C ILE A 10 -1.08 -1.56 13.30
N MET A 11 -1.31 -2.52 12.39
CA MET A 11 -1.76 -2.23 11.03
C MET A 11 -3.14 -1.57 11.00
N THR A 12 -3.40 -0.83 9.94
CA THR A 12 -4.72 -0.28 9.64
C THR A 12 -5.50 -1.24 8.74
N SER A 13 -6.79 -1.40 9.01
CA SER A 13 -7.75 -2.23 8.26
C SER A 13 -9.16 -1.62 8.38
N PRO A 14 -10.03 -1.71 7.36
CA PRO A 14 -9.82 -2.34 6.05
C PRO A 14 -8.87 -1.55 5.15
N VAL A 15 -8.17 -2.26 4.26
CA VAL A 15 -7.28 -1.62 3.26
C VAL A 15 -8.13 -1.07 2.12
N VAL A 16 -7.86 0.17 1.73
CA VAL A 16 -8.49 0.76 0.54
C VAL A 16 -7.81 0.20 -0.71
N THR A 17 -8.62 -0.42 -1.57
CA THR A 17 -8.14 -1.13 -2.76
C THR A 17 -8.79 -0.63 -4.04
N VAL A 18 -8.18 -0.93 -5.18
CA VAL A 18 -8.75 -0.82 -6.54
C VAL A 18 -8.49 -2.10 -7.30
N LEU A 19 -9.25 -2.37 -8.34
CA LEU A 19 -8.99 -3.48 -9.25
C LEU A 19 -7.89 -3.12 -10.25
N PHE A 20 -7.17 -4.14 -10.70
CA PHE A 20 -6.13 -4.04 -11.72
C PHE A 20 -6.61 -3.35 -13.01
N SER A 21 -7.87 -3.58 -13.38
CA SER A 21 -8.54 -3.00 -14.55
C SER A 21 -9.32 -1.71 -14.27
N ASP A 22 -9.31 -1.18 -13.04
CA ASP A 22 -9.96 0.09 -12.76
C ASP A 22 -9.20 1.24 -13.44
N PRO A 23 -9.90 2.29 -13.92
CA PRO A 23 -9.24 3.51 -14.38
C PRO A 23 -8.56 4.22 -13.20
N VAL A 24 -7.44 4.88 -13.46
CA VAL A 24 -6.64 5.56 -12.43
C VAL A 24 -7.43 6.61 -11.66
N ILE A 25 -8.42 7.25 -12.29
CA ILE A 25 -9.32 8.19 -11.61
C ILE A 25 -10.06 7.57 -10.41
N ALA A 26 -10.36 6.27 -10.45
CA ALA A 26 -10.98 5.57 -9.32
C ALA A 26 -10.02 5.49 -8.12
N ALA A 27 -8.72 5.26 -8.37
CA ALA A 27 -7.69 5.29 -7.32
C ALA A 27 -7.58 6.69 -6.70
N VAL A 28 -7.55 7.74 -7.52
CA VAL A 28 -7.49 9.14 -7.04
C VAL A 28 -8.72 9.48 -6.18
N ASN A 29 -9.92 9.12 -6.64
CA ASN A 29 -11.15 9.35 -5.89
C ASN A 29 -11.11 8.64 -4.52
N LYS A 30 -10.65 7.39 -4.48
CA LYS A 30 -10.50 6.66 -3.21
C LYS A 30 -9.43 7.29 -2.31
N MET A 31 -8.31 7.76 -2.85
CA MET A 31 -7.30 8.49 -2.07
C MET A 31 -7.88 9.73 -1.38
N ILE A 32 -8.64 10.54 -2.13
CA ILE A 32 -9.25 11.77 -1.61
C ILE A 32 -10.35 11.44 -0.58
N THR A 33 -11.28 10.55 -0.92
CA THR A 33 -12.41 10.22 -0.05
C THR A 33 -11.98 9.60 1.29
N HIS A 34 -10.89 8.84 1.29
CA HIS A 34 -10.38 8.19 2.50
C HIS A 34 -9.23 8.95 3.18
N ASP A 35 -8.82 10.12 2.65
CA ASP A 35 -7.67 10.90 3.13
C ASP A 35 -6.37 10.06 3.25
N ILE A 36 -6.02 9.36 2.17
CA ILE A 36 -4.85 8.47 2.10
C ILE A 36 -4.00 8.73 0.85
N GLY A 37 -2.68 8.55 0.99
CA GLY A 37 -1.73 8.75 -0.11
C GLY A 37 -1.38 7.49 -0.92
N ALA A 38 -2.13 6.39 -0.75
CA ALA A 38 -1.93 5.15 -1.50
C ALA A 38 -3.17 4.24 -1.51
N VAL A 39 -3.27 3.42 -2.57
CA VAL A 39 -4.23 2.31 -2.65
C VAL A 39 -3.53 1.03 -3.11
N ILE A 40 -4.02 -0.12 -2.65
CA ILE A 40 -3.53 -1.43 -3.11
C ILE A 40 -4.30 -1.87 -4.35
N VAL A 41 -3.59 -2.31 -5.37
CA VAL A 41 -4.17 -2.83 -6.60
C VAL A 41 -4.35 -4.34 -6.47
N MET A 42 -5.58 -4.82 -6.67
CA MET A 42 -5.96 -6.23 -6.56
C MET A 42 -6.12 -6.86 -7.95
N MET A 43 -5.59 -8.06 -8.14
CA MET A 43 -5.75 -8.87 -9.35
C MET A 43 -6.12 -10.30 -8.95
N GLY A 44 -7.26 -10.82 -9.43
CA GLY A 44 -7.68 -12.19 -9.11
C GLY A 44 -7.80 -12.48 -7.61
N GLY A 45 -8.21 -11.49 -6.81
CA GLY A 45 -8.32 -11.61 -5.35
C GLY A 45 -6.99 -11.52 -4.58
N GLN A 46 -5.87 -11.28 -5.27
CA GLN A 46 -4.54 -11.15 -4.67
C GLN A 46 -4.02 -9.70 -4.80
N PRO A 47 -3.24 -9.21 -3.83
CA PRO A 47 -2.62 -7.89 -3.94
C PRO A 47 -1.46 -7.94 -4.95
N ALA A 48 -1.55 -7.17 -6.03
CA ALA A 48 -0.64 -7.23 -7.18
C ALA A 48 0.30 -6.03 -7.29
N GLY A 49 -0.08 -4.89 -6.72
CA GLY A 49 0.70 -3.66 -6.78
C GLY A 49 0.18 -2.59 -5.85
N ILE A 50 0.84 -1.45 -5.87
CA ILE A 50 0.45 -0.26 -5.11
C ILE A 50 0.51 0.96 -6.02
N ILE A 51 -0.45 1.87 -5.86
CA ILE A 51 -0.41 3.19 -6.49
C ILE A 51 -0.29 4.21 -5.37
N THR A 52 0.67 5.11 -5.51
CA THR A 52 0.92 6.22 -4.60
C THR A 52 0.71 7.56 -5.31
N GLU A 53 0.58 8.65 -4.57
CA GLU A 53 0.55 10.01 -5.15
C GLU A 53 1.77 10.28 -6.06
N ARG A 54 2.94 9.73 -5.69
CA ARG A 54 4.16 9.85 -6.50
C ARG A 54 4.02 9.15 -7.86
N ASP A 55 3.32 8.02 -7.91
CA ASP A 55 3.02 7.34 -9.18
C ASP A 55 2.08 8.18 -10.04
N ILE A 56 1.06 8.79 -9.45
CA ILE A 56 0.13 9.68 -10.17
C ILE A 56 0.88 10.87 -10.77
N LEU A 57 1.71 11.55 -9.96
CA LEU A 57 2.50 12.69 -10.42
C LEU A 57 3.42 12.28 -11.59
N LYS A 58 4.18 11.19 -11.43
CA LYS A 58 5.17 10.78 -12.44
C LYS A 58 4.56 10.18 -13.70
N LYS A 59 3.55 9.33 -13.58
CA LYS A 59 3.08 8.45 -14.68
C LYS A 59 1.79 8.94 -15.34
N ILE A 60 1.06 9.84 -14.69
CA ILE A 60 -0.14 10.48 -15.26
C ILE A 60 0.18 11.91 -15.64
N ILE A 61 0.56 12.73 -14.65
CA ILE A 61 0.69 14.18 -14.86
C ILE A 61 1.88 14.51 -15.75
N MET A 62 3.08 14.04 -15.38
CA MET A 62 4.30 14.34 -16.14
C MET A 62 4.32 13.71 -17.54
N GLU A 63 3.59 12.61 -17.73
CA GLU A 63 3.47 11.93 -19.03
C GLU A 63 2.25 12.39 -19.85
N GLY A 64 1.42 13.29 -19.31
CA GLY A 64 0.22 13.79 -19.99
C GLY A 64 -0.84 12.73 -20.28
N ARG A 65 -0.92 11.66 -19.48
CA ARG A 65 -1.93 10.60 -19.66
C ARG A 65 -3.27 11.02 -19.07
N ASP A 66 -4.37 10.57 -19.68
CA ASP A 66 -5.72 10.78 -19.14
C ASP A 66 -6.01 9.75 -18.03
N PRO A 67 -6.24 10.16 -16.77
CA PRO A 67 -6.53 9.24 -15.66
C PRO A 67 -7.87 8.49 -15.82
N LYS A 68 -8.78 8.96 -16.68
CA LYS A 68 -10.04 8.28 -16.97
C LYS A 68 -9.88 7.14 -17.99
N LYS A 69 -8.78 7.14 -18.76
CA LYS A 69 -8.49 6.15 -19.81
C LYS A 69 -7.32 5.24 -19.48
N THR A 70 -6.44 5.66 -18.58
CA THR A 70 -5.30 4.87 -18.12
C THR A 70 -5.74 3.89 -17.03
N MET A 71 -5.30 2.64 -17.08
CA MET A 71 -5.68 1.62 -16.11
C MET A 71 -4.68 1.57 -14.95
N CYS A 72 -5.15 1.13 -13.77
CA CYS A 72 -4.32 1.01 -12.58
C CYS A 72 -3.09 0.11 -12.81
N GLN A 73 -3.26 -0.97 -13.58
CA GLN A 73 -2.16 -1.86 -13.99
C GLN A 73 -1.00 -1.16 -14.70
N ASP A 74 -1.29 -0.08 -15.44
CA ASP A 74 -0.31 0.60 -16.28
C ASP A 74 0.64 1.48 -15.47
N ILE A 75 0.21 1.85 -14.25
CA ILE A 75 0.96 2.78 -13.40
C ILE A 75 1.35 2.22 -12.03
N MET A 76 0.77 1.09 -11.60
CA MET A 76 1.10 0.53 -10.30
C MET A 76 2.57 0.17 -10.17
N THR A 77 3.13 0.38 -8.99
CA THR A 77 4.48 -0.08 -8.67
C THR A 77 4.44 -1.57 -8.35
N LYS A 78 5.34 -2.33 -8.99
CA LYS A 78 5.52 -3.77 -8.87
C LYS A 78 7.03 -4.12 -8.91
N PRO A 79 7.49 -5.21 -8.27
CA PRO A 79 6.70 -6.13 -7.44
C PRO A 79 6.23 -5.48 -6.13
N LEU A 80 5.07 -5.93 -5.63
CA LEU A 80 4.54 -5.45 -4.35
C LEU A 80 5.36 -6.03 -3.20
N VAL A 81 6.02 -5.17 -2.42
CA VAL A 81 6.73 -5.58 -1.21
C VAL A 81 5.71 -5.70 -0.08
N THR A 82 5.53 -6.89 0.48
CA THR A 82 4.59 -7.18 1.57
C THR A 82 5.30 -7.73 2.81
N VAL A 83 4.58 -7.82 3.93
CA VAL A 83 5.02 -8.49 5.16
C VAL A 83 3.90 -9.36 5.74
N GLU A 84 4.26 -10.46 6.39
CA GLU A 84 3.28 -11.29 7.12
C GLU A 84 2.83 -10.60 8.41
N SER A 85 1.60 -10.85 8.85
CA SER A 85 0.99 -10.18 10.02
C SER A 85 1.74 -10.37 11.33
N ASP A 86 2.51 -11.45 11.46
CA ASP A 86 3.32 -11.77 12.63
C ASP A 86 4.75 -11.17 12.57
N THR A 87 5.08 -10.47 11.47
CA THR A 87 6.39 -9.81 11.31
C THR A 87 6.61 -8.78 12.44
N PRO A 88 7.75 -8.81 13.14
CA PRO A 88 8.08 -7.79 14.14
C PRO A 88 8.16 -6.39 13.54
N VAL A 89 7.65 -5.38 14.26
CA VAL A 89 7.64 -3.98 13.78
C VAL A 89 9.04 -3.48 13.41
N ALA A 90 10.07 -3.84 14.19
CA ALA A 90 11.46 -3.49 13.88
C ALA A 90 11.93 -4.06 12.53
N ARG A 91 11.49 -5.27 12.17
CA ARG A 91 11.82 -5.87 10.87
C ARG A 91 11.10 -5.17 9.73
N ALA A 92 9.85 -4.77 9.93
CA ALA A 92 9.10 -3.98 8.96
C ALA A 92 9.74 -2.60 8.70
N LEU A 93 10.20 -1.90 9.74
CA LEU A 93 10.97 -0.65 9.60
C LEU A 93 12.28 -0.85 8.84
N ALA A 94 13.02 -1.93 9.16
CA ALA A 94 14.26 -2.25 8.45
C ALA A 94 14.00 -2.50 6.95
N LEU A 95 12.91 -3.22 6.62
CA LEU A 95 12.51 -3.46 5.23
C LEU A 95 12.07 -2.18 4.51
N MET A 96 11.31 -1.30 5.19
CA MET A 96 10.94 0.02 4.68
C MET A 96 12.19 0.84 4.30
N LYS A 97 13.18 0.89 5.20
CA LYS A 97 14.46 1.57 4.95
C LYS A 97 15.24 0.93 3.80
N GLU A 98 15.34 -0.40 3.76
CA GLU A 98 16.06 -1.13 2.72
C GLU A 98 15.48 -0.88 1.32
N LYS A 99 14.14 -0.80 1.22
CA LYS A 99 13.43 -0.63 -0.06
C LYS A 99 13.10 0.83 -0.40
N ASP A 100 13.47 1.78 0.46
CA ASP A 100 13.09 3.21 0.37
C ASP A 100 11.58 3.42 0.18
N ILE A 101 10.79 2.71 1.00
CA ILE A 101 9.32 2.80 1.02
C ILE A 101 8.83 3.10 2.44
N ARG A 102 7.67 3.73 2.55
CA ARG A 102 7.11 4.18 3.84
C ARG A 102 5.85 3.43 4.27
N ARG A 103 5.48 2.41 3.51
CA ARG A 103 4.24 1.66 3.68
C ARG A 103 4.43 0.23 3.18
N LEU A 104 3.86 -0.71 3.93
CA LEU A 104 3.89 -2.13 3.64
C LEU A 104 2.47 -2.68 3.75
N PRO A 105 1.91 -3.26 2.67
CA PRO A 105 0.74 -4.11 2.77
C PRO A 105 1.06 -5.31 3.66
N VAL A 106 0.15 -5.60 4.58
CA VAL A 106 0.24 -6.73 5.50
C VAL A 106 -0.62 -7.87 4.96
N VAL A 107 -0.01 -9.03 4.84
CA VAL A 107 -0.66 -10.26 4.38
C VAL A 107 -0.72 -11.30 5.48
N LYS A 108 -1.65 -12.24 5.35
CA LYS A 108 -1.72 -13.47 6.15
C LYS A 108 -2.08 -14.61 5.23
N MET A 109 -1.17 -15.59 5.08
CA MET A 109 -1.35 -16.71 4.15
C MET A 109 -1.66 -16.21 2.72
N GLY A 110 -0.93 -15.20 2.27
CA GLY A 110 -1.09 -14.57 0.95
C GLY A 110 -2.28 -13.59 0.81
N ARG A 111 -3.22 -13.57 1.76
CA ARG A 111 -4.36 -12.65 1.70
C ARG A 111 -4.02 -11.31 2.32
N LEU A 112 -4.40 -10.21 1.66
CA LEU A 112 -4.27 -8.86 2.20
C LEU A 112 -5.18 -8.70 3.44
N VAL A 113 -4.59 -8.35 4.59
CA VAL A 113 -5.33 -8.18 5.86
C VAL A 113 -5.19 -6.79 6.46
N GLY A 114 -4.21 -6.00 6.01
CA GLY A 114 -4.00 -4.64 6.49
C GLY A 114 -2.92 -3.90 5.72
N ILE A 115 -2.62 -2.69 6.17
CA ILE A 115 -1.47 -1.90 5.72
C ILE A 115 -0.83 -1.25 6.94
N VAL A 116 0.50 -1.22 6.97
CA VAL A 116 1.26 -0.51 8.01
C VAL A 116 2.12 0.56 7.35
N THR A 117 2.09 1.77 7.88
CA THR A 117 2.94 2.88 7.46
C THR A 117 3.98 3.21 8.52
N GLU A 118 5.08 3.84 8.11
CA GLU A 118 6.09 4.39 9.03
C GLU A 118 5.43 5.34 10.06
N LYS A 119 4.43 6.10 9.64
CA LYS A 119 3.64 7.00 10.51
C LYS A 119 2.82 6.22 11.55
N ASP A 120 2.21 5.11 11.16
CA ASP A 120 1.46 4.24 12.10
C ASP A 120 2.40 3.66 13.16
N ILE A 121 3.60 3.24 12.74
CA ILE A 121 4.63 2.70 13.62
C ILE A 121 5.07 3.76 14.65
N ILE A 122 5.41 4.97 14.19
CA ILE A 122 5.83 6.07 15.07
C ILE A 122 4.73 6.40 16.10
N ARG A 123 3.48 6.52 15.66
CA ARG A 123 2.32 6.84 16.52
C ARG A 123 2.00 5.80 17.60
N LYS A 124 2.50 4.57 17.45
CA LYS A 124 2.21 3.46 18.38
C LYS A 124 3.37 3.15 19.32
N ILE A 125 4.58 3.63 19.02
CA ILE A 125 5.78 3.39 19.81
C ILE A 125 6.12 4.57 20.73
N ILE A 126 5.75 5.78 20.33
CA ILE A 126 5.94 7.03 21.08
C ILE A 126 4.61 7.48 21.65
#